data_AF-A0A939XK74-F1
#
_entry.id   AF-A0A939XK74-F1
#
_cell.length_a   1.000
_cell.length_b   1.000
_cell.length_c   1.000
_cell.angle_alpha   90.00
_cell.angle_beta   90.00
_cell.angle_gamma   90.00
#
_symmetry.space_group_name_H-M   'P 1'
#
loop_
_entity.id
_entity.type
_entity.pdbx_description
1 polymer ?
#
loop_
_entity_poly.entity_id
_entity_poly.type
_entity_poly.pdbx_seq_one_letter_code
_entity_poly.pdbx_strand_id
1 'polypeptide(L)'
;ATLPVSGMTRKHDLSPWQGNELQKEALRKITALGDLVKAANSDTLTNIWERLQCSDYFYFMSTDNLDYKSNPFKTPYDAFISYMNIIDDLTRRLNQKIEKNNAANMTNQQIKDVISFYEKEIVSLQRKLNGKGE
;
A
#
# COMPACT_ATOMS: atom_id res chain seq x y z
N ALA A 1 -24.49 -22.54 4.93
CA ALA A 1 -23.29 -21.70 5.06
C ALA A 1 -22.94 -21.60 6.54
N THR A 2 -21.75 -22.06 6.95
CA THR A 2 -21.23 -21.87 8.30
C THR A 2 -20.79 -20.42 8.45
N LEU A 3 -21.38 -19.67 9.38
CA LEU A 3 -20.98 -18.30 9.68
C LEU A 3 -19.55 -18.30 10.28
N PRO A 4 -18.75 -17.26 10.01
CA PRO A 4 -17.40 -17.17 10.57
C PRO A 4 -17.47 -17.03 12.09
N VAL A 5 -16.60 -17.77 12.78
CA VAL A 5 -16.64 -17.99 14.23
C VAL A 5 -15.35 -17.47 14.88
N SER A 6 -15.45 -16.91 16.08
CA SER A 6 -14.29 -16.67 16.94
C SER A 6 -14.41 -17.42 18.27
N GLY A 7 -13.26 -17.77 18.87
CA GLY A 7 -13.20 -18.36 20.21
C GLY A 7 -13.25 -17.32 21.34
N MET A 8 -13.23 -16.02 21.01
CA MET A 8 -13.20 -14.94 22.00
C MET A 8 -14.57 -14.59 22.58
N THR A 9 -15.65 -14.81 21.82
CA THR A 9 -17.01 -14.50 22.30
C THR A 9 -17.77 -15.78 22.59
N ARG A 10 -18.57 -15.77 23.68
CA ARG A 10 -19.52 -16.86 23.99
C ARG A 10 -20.58 -17.06 22.89
N LYS A 11 -20.82 -16.01 22.10
CA LYS A 11 -21.72 -16.02 20.94
C LYS A 11 -21.07 -16.54 19.67
N HIS A 12 -19.76 -16.85 19.71
CA HIS A 12 -19.06 -17.43 18.58
C HIS A 12 -19.14 -16.54 17.33
N ASP A 13 -18.97 -15.23 17.51
CA ASP A 13 -19.10 -14.22 16.47
C ASP A 13 -17.83 -13.38 16.32
N LEU A 14 -17.77 -12.59 15.24
CA LEU A 14 -16.65 -11.69 14.93
C LEU A 14 -16.84 -10.28 15.51
N SER A 15 -17.79 -10.10 16.44
CA SER A 15 -18.08 -8.80 17.05
C SER A 15 -16.86 -8.09 17.67
N PRO A 16 -15.81 -8.78 18.19
CA PRO A 16 -14.65 -8.09 18.75
C PRO A 16 -13.81 -7.31 17.73
N TRP A 17 -13.93 -7.60 16.43
CA TRP A 17 -13.12 -6.97 15.38
C TRP A 17 -13.93 -6.26 14.30
N GLN A 18 -15.25 -6.47 14.23
CA GLN A 18 -16.13 -5.82 13.25
C GLN A 18 -17.53 -5.50 13.82
N GLY A 19 -17.62 -5.35 15.15
CA GLY A 19 -18.87 -5.11 15.86
C GLY A 19 -19.40 -3.69 15.74
N ASN A 20 -18.53 -2.69 15.50
CA ASN A 20 -18.92 -1.29 15.40
C ASN A 20 -18.44 -0.60 14.10
N GLU A 21 -18.88 0.64 13.87
CA GLU A 21 -18.56 1.39 12.67
C GLU A 21 -17.09 1.82 12.58
N LEU A 22 -16.42 2.06 13.72
CA LEU A 22 -14.98 2.39 13.74
C LEU A 22 -14.15 1.24 13.16
N GLN A 23 -14.45 0.03 13.61
CA GLN A 23 -13.80 -1.20 13.18
C GLN A 23 -14.05 -1.48 11.69
N LYS A 24 -15.30 -1.39 11.25
CA LYS A 24 -15.67 -1.60 9.85
C LYS A 24 -15.00 -0.59 8.92
N GLU A 25 -14.97 0.69 9.32
CA GLU A 25 -14.31 1.73 8.54
C GLU A 25 -12.79 1.52 8.48
N ALA A 26 -12.17 1.14 9.60
CA ALA A 26 -10.74 0.81 9.65
C ALA A 26 -10.39 -0.34 8.71
N LEU A 27 -11.16 -1.44 8.74
CA LEU A 27 -11.02 -2.57 7.82
C LEU A 27 -11.17 -2.13 6.36
N ARG A 28 -12.22 -1.37 6.05
CA ARG A 28 -12.48 -0.88 4.68
C ARG A 28 -11.30 -0.05 4.17
N LYS A 29 -10.78 0.86 4.99
CA LYS A 29 -9.67 1.76 4.64
C LYS A 29 -8.38 1.00 4.37
N ILE A 30 -7.98 0.08 5.26
CA ILE A 30 -6.72 -0.66 5.07
C ILE A 30 -6.79 -1.61 3.87
N THR A 31 -7.93 -2.28 3.65
CA THR A 31 -8.11 -3.17 2.49
C THR A 31 -8.07 -2.40 1.17
N ALA A 32 -8.62 -1.18 1.12
CA ALA A 32 -8.61 -0.34 -0.07
C ALA A 32 -7.20 0.07 -0.54
N LEU A 33 -6.17 -0.01 0.34
CA LEU A 33 -4.80 0.31 -0.03
C LEU A 33 -4.10 -0.81 -0.84
N GLY A 34 -4.70 -1.99 -0.97
CA GLY A 34 -4.05 -3.14 -1.61
C GLY A 34 -3.52 -2.88 -3.01
N ASP A 35 -4.26 -2.14 -3.83
CA ASP A 35 -3.83 -1.82 -5.20
C ASP A 35 -2.71 -0.76 -5.23
N LEU A 36 -2.73 0.21 -4.31
CA LEU A 36 -1.66 1.19 -4.16
C LEU A 36 -0.36 0.53 -3.69
N VAL A 37 -0.44 -0.45 -2.78
CA VAL A 37 0.72 -1.23 -2.31
C VAL A 37 1.36 -1.98 -3.47
N LYS A 38 0.55 -2.68 -4.28
CA LYS A 38 1.04 -3.37 -5.49
C LYS A 38 1.69 -2.41 -6.47
N ALA A 39 1.05 -1.26 -6.74
CA ALA A 39 1.57 -0.27 -7.68
C ALA A 39 2.88 0.39 -7.20
N ALA A 40 3.02 0.61 -5.89
CA ALA A 40 4.24 1.19 -5.31
C ALA A 40 5.46 0.26 -5.42
N ASN A 41 5.22 -1.06 -5.52
CA ASN A 41 6.24 -2.11 -5.68
C ASN A 41 7.43 -1.91 -4.73
N SER A 42 7.16 -1.86 -3.43
CA SER A 42 8.15 -1.58 -2.39
C SER A 42 7.97 -2.51 -1.20
N ASP A 43 8.91 -3.44 -1.01
CA ASP A 43 8.88 -4.43 0.08
C ASP A 43 8.70 -3.76 1.45
N THR A 44 9.36 -2.63 1.69
CA THR A 44 9.22 -1.89 2.94
C THR A 44 7.79 -1.41 3.19
N LEU A 45 7.12 -0.83 2.17
CA LEU A 45 5.76 -0.33 2.32
C LEU A 45 4.74 -1.48 2.37
N THR A 46 4.99 -2.56 1.64
CA THR A 46 4.21 -3.81 1.72
C THR A 46 4.26 -4.39 3.13
N ASN A 47 5.45 -4.53 3.73
CA ASN A 47 5.62 -5.03 5.09
C ASN A 47 4.89 -4.16 6.13
N ILE A 48 4.87 -2.84 5.95
CA ILE A 48 4.12 -1.93 6.83
C ILE A 48 2.62 -2.18 6.68
N TRP A 49 2.11 -2.24 5.45
CA TRP A 49 0.70 -2.50 5.17
C TRP A 49 0.22 -3.85 5.73
N GLU A 50 1.03 -4.90 5.60
CA GLU A 50 0.73 -6.22 6.18
C GLU A 50 0.63 -6.18 7.71
N ARG A 51 1.56 -5.48 8.37
CA ARG A 51 1.54 -5.32 9.83
C ARG A 51 0.34 -4.53 10.33
N LEU A 52 -0.14 -3.55 9.57
CA LEU A 52 -1.32 -2.76 9.96
C LEU A 52 -2.64 -3.54 9.88
N GLN A 53 -2.63 -4.75 9.32
CA GLN A 53 -3.78 -5.65 9.30
C GLN A 53 -3.85 -6.58 10.54
N CYS A 54 -2.93 -6.42 11.52
CA CYS A 54 -3.00 -7.14 12.78
C CYS A 54 -4.34 -6.91 13.49
N SER A 55 -4.93 -8.00 13.98
CA SER A 55 -6.26 -8.01 14.60
C SER A 55 -6.36 -7.13 15.84
N ASP A 56 -5.26 -6.94 16.58
CA ASP A 56 -5.21 -6.14 17.80
C ASP A 56 -5.66 -4.69 17.57
N TYR A 57 -5.34 -4.11 16.41
CA TYR A 57 -5.74 -2.74 16.09
C TYR A 57 -7.26 -2.58 16.07
N PHE A 58 -7.98 -3.53 15.45
CA PHE A 58 -9.45 -3.50 15.41
C PHE A 58 -10.05 -3.85 16.78
N TYR A 59 -9.41 -4.75 17.53
CA TYR A 59 -9.81 -5.07 18.89
C TYR A 59 -9.75 -3.83 19.81
N PHE A 60 -8.70 -3.02 19.71
CA PHE A 60 -8.56 -1.79 20.50
C PHE A 60 -9.60 -0.70 20.18
N MET A 61 -10.27 -0.80 19.03
CA MET A 61 -11.37 0.08 18.61
C MET A 61 -12.76 -0.44 19.02
N SER A 62 -12.83 -1.60 19.69
CA SER A 62 -14.11 -2.12 20.20
C SER A 62 -14.66 -1.21 21.30
N THR A 63 -15.94 -0.91 21.20
CA THR A 63 -16.70 -0.18 22.22
C THR A 63 -17.45 -1.10 23.18
N ASP A 64 -17.69 -2.35 22.77
CA ASP A 64 -18.21 -3.38 23.67
C ASP A 64 -17.10 -3.70 24.67
N ASN A 65 -17.42 -3.64 25.98
CA ASN A 65 -16.55 -3.74 27.16
C ASN A 65 -15.63 -4.98 27.20
N LEU A 66 -14.71 -5.05 26.24
CA LEU A 66 -13.58 -5.97 26.20
C LEU A 66 -12.51 -5.41 27.15
N ASP A 67 -11.76 -6.28 27.83
CA ASP A 67 -10.89 -5.91 28.95
C ASP A 67 -9.91 -4.78 28.59
N TYR A 68 -10.28 -3.53 28.93
CA TYR A 68 -9.54 -2.31 28.58
C TYR A 68 -8.16 -2.27 29.25
N LYS A 69 -7.89 -3.12 30.25
CA LYS A 69 -6.61 -3.13 30.97
C LYS A 69 -5.41 -3.42 30.08
N SER A 70 -5.63 -4.05 28.93
CA SER A 70 -4.58 -4.35 27.95
C SER A 70 -4.57 -3.41 26.74
N ASN A 71 -5.49 -2.43 26.68
CA ASN A 71 -5.54 -1.47 25.58
C ASN A 71 -4.50 -0.35 25.83
N PRO A 72 -3.53 -0.12 24.93
CA PRO A 72 -2.58 0.97 25.08
C PRO A 72 -3.21 2.36 24.88
N PHE A 73 -4.42 2.43 24.33
CA PHE A 73 -5.15 3.67 24.09
C PHE A 73 -6.14 3.96 25.22
N LYS A 74 -6.33 5.25 25.52
CA LYS A 74 -7.26 5.70 26.59
C LYS A 74 -8.72 5.42 26.22
N THR A 75 -9.05 5.51 24.94
CA THR A 75 -10.40 5.25 24.42
C THR A 75 -10.34 4.51 23.08
N PRO A 76 -11.40 3.80 22.68
CA PRO A 76 -11.53 3.23 21.33
C PRO A 76 -11.41 4.29 20.22
N TYR A 77 -11.85 5.53 20.49
CA TYR A 77 -11.73 6.65 19.57
C TYR A 77 -10.26 7.08 19.39
N ASP A 78 -9.46 7.11 20.46
CA ASP A 78 -8.03 7.41 20.36
C ASP A 78 -7.30 6.35 19.54
N ALA A 79 -7.64 5.06 19.72
CA ALA A 79 -7.13 3.97 18.91
C ALA A 79 -7.48 4.16 17.42
N PHE A 80 -8.75 4.47 17.13
CA PHE A 80 -9.23 4.73 15.78
C PHE A 80 -8.54 5.92 15.12
N ILE A 81 -8.47 7.07 15.80
CA ILE A 81 -7.82 8.29 15.28
C ILE A 81 -6.34 8.02 14.99
N SER A 82 -5.64 7.35 15.91
CA SER A 82 -4.23 6.99 15.73
C SER A 82 -4.05 6.10 14.50
N TYR A 83 -4.93 5.11 14.31
CA TYR A 83 -4.89 4.21 13.17
C TYR A 83 -5.19 4.93 11.84
N MET A 84 -6.18 5.83 11.81
CA MET A 84 -6.49 6.64 10.63
C MET A 84 -5.31 7.54 10.23
N ASN A 85 -4.65 8.17 11.20
CA ASN A 85 -3.46 8.98 10.93
C ASN A 85 -2.31 8.14 10.32
N ILE A 86 -2.13 6.91 10.80
CA ILE A 86 -1.12 5.98 10.25
C ILE A 86 -1.50 5.54 8.83
N ILE A 87 -2.78 5.26 8.57
CA ILE A 87 -3.28 4.93 7.22
C ILE A 87 -3.04 6.09 6.26
N ASP A 88 -3.35 7.32 6.67
CA ASP A 88 -3.15 8.51 5.84
C ASP A 88 -1.67 8.74 5.54
N ASP A 89 -0.79 8.52 6.52
CA ASP A 89 0.65 8.56 6.32
C ASP A 89 1.15 7.50 5.33
N LEU A 90 0.70 6.25 5.49
CA LEU A 90 1.04 5.17 4.57
C LEU A 90 0.55 5.48 3.15
N THR A 91 -0.68 5.97 3.01
CA THR A 91 -1.28 6.35 1.72
C THR A 91 -0.43 7.39 1.01
N ARG A 92 0.02 8.43 1.73
CA ARG A 92 0.89 9.47 1.18
C ARG A 92 2.23 8.91 0.72
N ARG A 93 2.85 8.04 1.51
CA ARG A 93 4.13 7.40 1.16
C ARG A 93 4.00 6.50 -0.07
N LEU A 94 2.89 5.77 -0.19
CA LEU A 94 2.59 4.94 -1.36
C LEU A 94 2.48 5.80 -2.63
N ASN A 95 1.69 6.87 -2.59
CA ASN A 95 1.53 7.77 -3.74
C ASN A 95 2.86 8.40 -4.16
N GLN A 96 3.66 8.90 -3.20
CA GLN A 96 4.99 9.45 -3.49
C GLN A 96 5.93 8.42 -4.12
N LYS A 97 5.85 7.14 -3.70
CA LYS A 97 6.65 6.06 -4.28
C LYS A 97 6.22 5.77 -5.72
N ILE A 98 4.91 5.72 -5.98
CA ILE A 98 4.34 5.51 -7.32
C ILE A 98 4.76 6.65 -8.26
N GLU A 99 4.63 7.90 -7.83
CA GLU A 99 5.05 9.07 -8.61
C GLU A 99 6.53 9.01 -8.98
N LYS A 100 7.41 8.65 -8.02
CA LYS A 100 8.84 8.47 -8.27
C LYS A 100 9.13 7.35 -9.27
N ASN A 101 8.43 6.21 -9.15
CA ASN A 101 8.58 5.10 -10.08
C ASN A 101 8.16 5.52 -11.50
N ASN A 102 7.04 6.23 -11.63
CA ASN A 102 6.53 6.73 -12.92
C ASN A 102 7.47 7.74 -13.56
N ALA A 103 8.01 8.68 -12.77
CA ALA A 103 9.00 9.65 -13.24
C ALA A 103 10.27 8.95 -13.74
N ALA A 104 10.80 7.97 -12.99
CA ALA A 104 11.96 7.19 -13.42
C ALA A 104 11.71 6.41 -14.72
N ASN A 105 10.53 5.80 -14.85
CA ASN A 105 10.14 5.08 -16.07
C ASN A 105 10.03 5.99 -17.29
N MET A 106 9.46 7.19 -17.12
CA MET A 106 9.37 8.20 -18.19
C MET A 106 10.77 8.64 -18.65
N THR A 107 11.66 8.95 -17.72
CA THR A 107 13.05 9.33 -18.04
C THR A 107 13.79 8.20 -18.75
N ASN A 108 13.62 6.96 -18.30
CA ASN A 108 14.22 5.79 -18.96
C ASN A 108 13.71 5.61 -20.39
N GLN A 109 12.42 5.86 -20.64
CA GLN A 109 11.87 5.79 -21.98
C GLN A 109 12.44 6.89 -22.88
N GLN A 110 12.50 8.13 -22.39
CA GLN A 110 13.09 9.26 -23.12
C GLN A 110 14.56 8.99 -23.49
N ILE A 111 15.35 8.42 -22.56
CA ILE A 111 16.74 8.05 -22.83
C ILE A 111 16.82 6.98 -23.93
N LYS A 112 15.97 5.95 -23.89
CA LYS A 112 15.93 4.90 -24.93
C LYS A 112 15.61 5.47 -26.31
N ASP A 113 14.68 6.42 -26.39
CA ASP A 113 14.29 7.04 -27.65
C ASP A 113 15.46 7.80 -28.28
N VAL A 114 16.18 8.59 -27.45
CA VAL A 114 17.40 9.32 -27.86
C VAL A 114 18.52 8.38 -28.30
N ILE A 115 18.77 7.29 -27.58
CA ILE A 115 19.76 6.29 -27.97
C ILE A 115 19.40 5.69 -29.34
N SER A 116 18.13 5.31 -29.56
CA SER A 116 17.69 4.74 -30.83
C SER A 116 17.86 5.70 -32.02
N PHE A 117 17.74 7.01 -31.77
CA PHE A 117 17.95 8.03 -32.78
C PHE A 117 19.42 8.06 -33.21
N TYR A 118 20.34 8.14 -32.25
CA TYR A 118 21.78 8.17 -32.54
C TYR A 118 22.29 6.86 -33.14
N GLU A 119 21.76 5.71 -32.73
CA GLU A 119 22.09 4.41 -33.33
C GLU A 119 21.78 4.39 -34.84
N LYS A 120 20.61 4.89 -35.24
CA LYS A 120 20.22 5.00 -36.65
C LYS A 120 21.14 5.96 -37.42
N GLU A 121 21.49 7.08 -36.81
CA GLU A 121 22.37 8.07 -37.41
C GLU A 121 23.77 7.49 -37.65
N ILE A 122 24.36 6.83 -36.65
CA ILE A 122 25.67 6.16 -36.75
C ILE A 122 25.68 5.15 -37.90
N VAL A 123 24.66 4.29 -38.01
CA VAL A 123 24.56 3.31 -39.10
C VAL A 123 24.52 4.00 -40.47
N SER A 124 23.77 5.10 -40.59
CA SER A 124 23.69 5.86 -41.83
C SER A 124 25.04 6.49 -42.22
N LEU A 125 25.79 6.98 -41.23
CA LEU A 125 27.11 7.59 -41.43
C LEU A 125 28.15 6.54 -41.81
N GLN A 126 28.14 5.37 -41.18
CA GLN A 126 29.01 4.24 -41.52
C GLN A 126 28.79 3.77 -42.97
N ARG A 127 27.53 3.68 -43.43
CA ARG A 127 27.22 3.36 -44.84
C ARG A 127 27.79 4.41 -45.81
N LYS A 128 27.66 5.70 -45.48
CA LYS A 128 28.20 6.79 -46.31
C LYS A 128 29.73 6.78 -46.38
N LEU A 129 30.41 6.40 -45.31
CA LEU A 129 31.87 6.26 -45.29
C LEU A 129 32.33 5.08 -46.15
N ASN A 130 31.69 3.92 -45.99
CA ASN A 130 32.08 2.71 -46.73
C ASN A 130 31.79 2.82 -48.24
N GLY A 131 30.76 3.57 -48.65
CA GLY A 131 30.41 3.79 -50.06
C GLY A 131 31.24 4.85 -50.80
N LYS A 132 32.21 5.52 -50.13
CA LYS A 132 33.12 6.51 -50.75
C LYS A 132 34.51 5.95 -51.08
N GLY A 133 34.74 4.66 -50.81
CA GLY A 133 36.03 3.98 -51.00
C GLY A 133 36.18 3.17 -52.30
N GLU A 134 35.19 3.21 -53.20
CA GLU A 134 35.23 2.67 -54.58
C GLU A 134 35.24 3.82 -55.59
#